data_AF-A0A7V5YPP0-F1
#
_entry.id   AF-A0A7V5YPP0-F1
#
_cell.length_a   1.000
_cell.length_b   1.000
_cell.length_c   1.000
_cell.angle_alpha   90.00
_cell.angle_beta   90.00
_cell.angle_gamma   90.00
#
_symmetry.space_group_name_H-M   'P 1'
#
loop_
_entity.id
_entity.type
_entity.pdbx_description
1 polymer ?
#
loop_
_entity_poly.entity_id
_entity_poly.type
_entity_poly.pdbx_seq_one_letter_code
_entity_poly.pdbx_strand_id
1 'polypeptide(L)'
;TKQGAIDRAGPTGVGRPTEGSEWIIWCARRPDPRPLYVLVWGGLEDLAQALHDAPDIRPKLRVYFIGGPNKMWSADAYDYIQQNHPQLWMIECNSTYRGWFVGGNQTGDLDNRQFINTHVAGRGALGSFFAMQLGGVLKMGDSPSVGFLLRGNPEDPSQPGWGGKFQRVWDGRKTVFHRLTSERDQVEVFGIVEFALPLPPGMTRKHWARVLFDHRVPVEALNDGRFLRFRFSPRDPKVWTYEIQSNFTGLNGAKGSFTAVFPPLERTQRPSGVHPNWWTDDQTPEAAESIHRGARHVNRWREEFLRDFAERLKRCLRPTSSATTEAN
;
A
#
# COMPACT_ATOMS: atom_id res chain seq x y z
N THR A 1 6.86 10.90 -18.77
CA THR A 1 6.24 10.53 -17.47
C THR A 1 5.50 11.75 -16.93
N LYS A 2 4.73 11.62 -15.84
CA LYS A 2 4.12 12.74 -15.11
C LYS A 2 4.63 12.66 -13.68
N GLN A 3 5.26 13.74 -13.20
CA GLN A 3 5.89 13.72 -11.89
C GLN A 3 4.83 13.85 -10.79
N GLY A 4 4.77 12.84 -9.93
CA GLY A 4 3.95 12.85 -8.73
C GLY A 4 4.62 13.58 -7.56
N ALA A 5 3.94 13.59 -6.42
CA ALA A 5 4.48 14.13 -5.18
C ALA A 5 5.81 13.44 -4.79
N ILE A 6 6.79 14.23 -4.36
CA ILE A 6 8.07 13.75 -3.82
C ILE A 6 8.02 13.73 -2.29
N ASP A 7 7.43 14.77 -1.72
CA ASP A 7 7.24 14.93 -0.29
C ASP A 7 5.86 14.46 0.14
N ARG A 8 5.73 14.08 1.42
CA ARG A 8 4.43 13.81 2.02
C ARG A 8 3.63 15.11 2.11
N ALA A 9 2.32 15.01 1.93
CA ALA A 9 1.39 16.12 2.08
C ALA A 9 1.30 16.69 3.51
N GLY A 10 1.94 16.03 4.48
CA GLY A 10 1.87 16.39 5.89
C GLY A 10 0.51 16.06 6.52
N PRO A 11 0.27 16.57 7.75
CA PRO A 11 -0.87 16.16 8.58
C PRO A 11 -2.27 16.45 8.03
N THR A 12 -2.39 17.27 6.99
CA THR A 12 -3.66 17.52 6.26
C THR A 12 -4.02 16.38 5.31
N GLY A 13 -3.03 15.58 4.89
CA GLY A 13 -3.17 14.50 3.92
C GLY A 13 -3.26 14.97 2.46
N VAL A 14 -3.35 16.28 2.23
CA VAL A 14 -3.37 16.94 0.91
C VAL A 14 -2.44 18.13 0.89
N GLY A 15 -1.84 18.40 -0.26
CA GLY A 15 -0.82 19.43 -0.46
C GLY A 15 -1.20 20.36 -1.60
N ARG A 16 -0.37 20.40 -2.64
CA ARG A 16 -0.59 21.20 -3.85
C ARG A 16 -0.77 20.26 -5.05
N PRO A 17 -1.45 20.70 -6.12
CA PRO A 17 -1.51 19.95 -7.36
C PRO A 17 -0.11 19.57 -7.87
N THR A 18 -0.03 18.38 -8.44
CA THR A 18 1.15 17.80 -9.10
C THR A 18 0.79 17.39 -10.52
N GLU A 19 1.78 17.21 -11.41
CA GLU A 19 1.50 16.68 -12.75
C GLU A 19 0.81 15.30 -12.68
N GLY A 20 1.16 14.47 -11.68
CA GLY A 20 0.54 13.17 -11.45
C GLY A 20 -0.94 13.27 -11.09
N SER A 21 -1.28 14.10 -10.10
CA SER A 21 -2.67 14.32 -9.66
C SER A 21 -3.53 14.93 -10.78
N GLU A 22 -3.04 15.95 -11.47
CA GLU A 22 -3.74 16.56 -12.62
C GLU A 22 -3.95 15.56 -13.75
N TRP A 23 -2.98 14.66 -13.98
CA TRP A 23 -3.11 13.62 -14.99
C TRP A 23 -4.18 12.58 -14.63
N ILE A 24 -4.32 12.22 -13.34
CA ILE A 24 -5.42 11.36 -12.88
C ILE A 24 -6.76 12.02 -13.18
N ILE A 25 -6.92 13.31 -12.83
CA ILE A 25 -8.14 14.08 -13.09
C ILE A 25 -8.47 14.09 -14.58
N TRP A 26 -7.48 14.44 -15.41
CA TRP A 26 -7.68 14.53 -16.85
C TRP A 26 -8.03 13.17 -17.46
N CYS A 27 -7.37 12.08 -17.04
CA CYS A 27 -7.69 10.73 -17.51
C CYS A 27 -9.12 10.32 -17.13
N ALA A 28 -9.55 10.63 -15.91
CA ALA A 28 -10.89 10.28 -15.42
C ALA A 28 -12.00 11.04 -16.14
N ARG A 29 -11.74 12.26 -16.62
CA ARG A 29 -12.71 13.09 -17.35
C ARG A 29 -12.77 12.83 -18.86
N ARG A 30 -11.94 11.92 -19.39
CA ARG A 30 -12.01 11.53 -20.80
C ARG A 30 -13.40 10.95 -21.12
N PRO A 31 -13.92 11.16 -22.35
CA PRO A 31 -15.20 10.60 -22.80
C PRO A 31 -15.08 9.10 -23.15
N ASP A 32 -14.62 8.30 -22.19
CA ASP A 32 -14.55 6.84 -22.26
C ASP A 32 -15.53 6.29 -21.22
N PRO A 33 -16.47 5.38 -21.54
CA PRO A 33 -17.41 4.85 -20.55
C PRO A 33 -16.75 3.96 -19.49
N ARG A 34 -15.60 3.35 -19.77
CA ARG A 34 -14.92 2.42 -18.85
C ARG A 34 -14.40 3.13 -17.59
N PRO A 35 -14.33 2.47 -16.43
CA PRO A 35 -13.70 3.07 -15.24
C PRO A 35 -12.20 3.29 -15.45
N LEU A 36 -11.63 4.23 -14.69
CA LEU A 36 -10.19 4.42 -14.60
C LEU A 36 -9.63 3.61 -13.42
N TYR A 37 -8.86 2.57 -13.74
CA TYR A 37 -8.09 1.84 -12.73
C TYR A 37 -6.82 2.61 -12.38
N VAL A 38 -6.66 2.95 -11.10
CA VAL A 38 -5.48 3.63 -10.56
C VAL A 38 -4.74 2.63 -9.67
N LEU A 39 -3.60 2.12 -10.15
CA LEU A 39 -2.76 1.18 -9.42
C LEU A 39 -1.71 1.98 -8.64
N VAL A 40 -1.84 2.00 -7.32
CA VAL A 40 -0.99 2.80 -6.42
C VAL A 40 0.05 1.89 -5.78
N TRP A 41 1.29 1.97 -6.26
CA TRP A 41 2.43 1.14 -5.81
C TRP A 41 3.33 1.82 -4.78
N GLY A 42 3.17 3.14 -4.63
CA GLY A 42 3.86 3.98 -3.64
C GLY A 42 2.85 4.62 -2.70
N GLY A 43 3.04 5.91 -2.41
CA GLY A 43 2.13 6.66 -1.55
C GLY A 43 0.83 7.10 -2.23
N LEU A 44 -0.12 7.58 -1.42
CA LEU A 44 -1.46 7.99 -1.85
C LEU A 44 -1.59 9.49 -2.15
N GLU A 45 -0.48 10.25 -2.08
CA GLU A 45 -0.50 11.71 -2.10
C GLU A 45 -1.15 12.27 -3.37
N ASP A 46 -0.77 11.77 -4.55
CA ASP A 46 -1.37 12.23 -5.82
C ASP A 46 -2.85 11.85 -5.96
N LEU A 47 -3.26 10.69 -5.42
CA LEU A 47 -4.65 10.28 -5.43
C LEU A 47 -5.49 11.16 -4.47
N ALA A 48 -4.97 11.41 -3.26
CA ALA A 48 -5.62 12.28 -2.29
C ALA A 48 -5.77 13.70 -2.85
N GLN A 49 -4.72 14.23 -3.47
CA GLN A 49 -4.75 15.54 -4.12
C GLN A 49 -5.74 15.58 -5.28
N ALA A 50 -5.74 14.57 -6.16
CA ALA A 50 -6.67 14.51 -7.28
C ALA A 50 -8.15 14.47 -6.83
N LEU A 51 -8.45 13.70 -5.78
CA LEU A 51 -9.78 13.62 -5.20
C LEU A 51 -10.19 14.90 -4.47
N HIS A 52 -9.23 15.60 -3.86
CA HIS A 52 -9.44 16.90 -3.25
C HIS A 52 -9.81 17.97 -4.28
N ASP A 53 -9.03 18.07 -5.35
CA ASP A 53 -9.19 19.11 -6.38
C ASP A 53 -10.39 18.84 -7.31
N ALA A 54 -10.73 17.56 -7.53
CA ALA A 54 -11.79 17.15 -8.44
C ALA A 54 -12.63 15.99 -7.87
N PRO A 55 -13.43 16.23 -6.82
CA PRO A 55 -14.25 15.18 -6.20
C PRO A 55 -15.27 14.54 -7.16
N ASP A 56 -15.60 15.20 -8.28
CA ASP A 56 -16.45 14.69 -9.35
C ASP A 56 -15.90 13.44 -10.04
N ILE A 57 -14.58 13.20 -10.01
CA ILE A 57 -13.98 12.02 -10.66
C ILE A 57 -14.20 10.73 -9.87
N ARG A 58 -14.56 10.81 -8.58
CA ARG A 58 -14.68 9.66 -7.66
C ARG A 58 -15.47 8.48 -8.24
N PRO A 59 -16.66 8.66 -8.87
CA PRO A 59 -17.43 7.52 -9.41
C PRO A 59 -16.70 6.76 -10.53
N LYS A 60 -15.75 7.43 -11.21
CA LYS A 60 -14.98 6.85 -12.32
C LYS A 60 -13.84 5.96 -11.86
N LEU A 61 -13.34 6.17 -10.63
CA LEU A 61 -12.12 5.53 -10.17
C LEU A 61 -12.37 4.10 -9.67
N ARG A 62 -11.37 3.25 -9.93
CA ARG A 62 -11.17 1.95 -9.30
C ARG A 62 -9.74 1.91 -8.77
N VAL A 63 -9.57 2.10 -7.47
CA VAL A 63 -8.23 2.20 -6.88
C VAL A 63 -7.78 0.83 -6.40
N TYR A 64 -6.58 0.41 -6.80
CA TYR A 64 -5.89 -0.73 -6.21
C TYR A 64 -4.62 -0.23 -5.54
N PHE A 65 -4.62 -0.17 -4.21
CA PHE A 65 -3.51 0.34 -3.41
C PHE A 65 -2.73 -0.80 -2.77
N ILE A 66 -1.44 -0.86 -3.04
CA ILE A 66 -0.49 -1.70 -2.31
C ILE A 66 -0.21 -1.01 -0.97
N GLY A 67 -0.97 -1.39 0.04
CA GLY A 67 -0.96 -0.79 1.36
C GLY A 67 0.33 -1.05 2.11
N GLY A 68 0.70 -2.31 2.30
CA GLY A 68 1.85 -2.79 3.10
C GLY A 68 2.63 -1.73 3.89
N PRO A 69 3.88 -1.42 3.51
CA PRO A 69 4.62 -0.32 4.12
C PRO A 69 4.17 1.06 3.64
N ASN A 70 3.52 1.17 2.47
CA ASN A 70 3.16 2.45 1.88
C ASN A 70 2.12 3.22 2.71
N LYS A 71 1.14 2.55 3.32
CA LYS A 71 0.17 3.21 4.20
C LYS A 71 0.83 3.80 5.44
N MET A 72 1.86 3.15 5.98
CA MET A 72 2.66 3.71 7.06
C MET A 72 3.32 5.03 6.64
N TRP A 73 3.76 5.13 5.38
CA TRP A 73 4.37 6.33 4.82
C TRP A 73 3.38 7.39 4.34
N SER A 74 2.14 6.99 4.04
CA SER A 74 1.07 7.86 3.54
C SER A 74 -0.15 7.88 4.47
N ALA A 75 0.07 7.77 5.78
CA ALA A 75 -1.00 7.63 6.77
C ALA A 75 -1.96 8.83 6.74
N ASP A 76 -1.46 10.04 6.56
CA ASP A 76 -2.27 11.25 6.48
C ASP A 76 -3.10 11.32 5.19
N ALA A 77 -2.49 10.99 4.03
CA ALA A 77 -3.21 10.95 2.76
C ALA A 77 -4.30 9.86 2.77
N TYR A 78 -4.00 8.69 3.34
CA TYR A 78 -4.97 7.63 3.56
C TYR A 78 -6.13 8.10 4.47
N ASP A 79 -5.82 8.72 5.61
CA ASP A 79 -6.84 9.22 6.56
C ASP A 79 -7.72 10.30 5.92
N TYR A 80 -7.12 11.20 5.12
CA TYR A 80 -7.87 12.18 4.33
C TYR A 80 -8.84 11.50 3.36
N ILE A 81 -8.38 10.54 2.55
CA ILE A 81 -9.24 9.84 1.59
C ILE A 81 -10.38 9.12 2.32
N GLN A 82 -10.06 8.39 3.40
CA GLN A 82 -11.04 7.64 4.18
C GLN A 82 -12.15 8.55 4.73
N GLN A 83 -11.80 9.74 5.25
CA GLN A 83 -12.77 10.65 5.86
C GLN A 83 -13.57 11.45 4.83
N ASN A 84 -12.97 11.86 3.72
CA ASN A 84 -13.59 12.79 2.77
C ASN A 84 -14.21 12.10 1.55
N HIS A 85 -13.78 10.88 1.23
CA HIS A 85 -14.27 10.12 0.08
C HIS A 85 -14.76 8.71 0.47
N PRO A 86 -15.70 8.59 1.42
CA PRO A 86 -16.11 7.29 1.98
C PRO A 86 -16.73 6.34 0.93
N GLN A 87 -17.27 6.90 -0.15
CA GLN A 87 -17.89 6.15 -1.25
C GLN A 87 -16.91 5.73 -2.36
N LEU A 88 -15.61 6.04 -2.23
CA LEU A 88 -14.59 5.65 -3.19
C LEU A 88 -14.53 4.12 -3.32
N TRP A 89 -14.44 3.63 -4.56
CA TRP A 89 -14.13 2.23 -4.80
C TRP A 89 -12.62 2.02 -4.68
N MET A 90 -12.20 1.28 -3.66
CA MET A 90 -10.80 1.08 -3.33
C MET A 90 -10.54 -0.32 -2.77
N ILE A 91 -9.51 -0.97 -3.30
CA ILE A 91 -8.87 -2.12 -2.68
C ILE A 91 -7.63 -1.62 -1.93
N GLU A 92 -7.59 -1.89 -0.63
CA GLU A 92 -6.45 -1.68 0.23
C GLU A 92 -5.78 -3.03 0.51
N CYS A 93 -4.79 -3.36 -0.34
CA CYS A 93 -4.04 -4.60 -0.30
C CYS A 93 -2.85 -4.46 0.66
N ASN A 94 -3.05 -4.74 1.94
CA ASN A 94 -2.00 -4.50 2.95
C ASN A 94 -0.97 -5.62 3.04
N SER A 95 -1.36 -6.85 2.71
CA SER A 95 -0.52 -8.02 2.88
C SER A 95 -0.80 -9.13 1.86
N THR A 96 -1.96 -9.14 1.21
CA THR A 96 -2.26 -10.11 0.14
C THR A 96 -1.19 -10.12 -0.95
N TYR A 97 -0.64 -8.95 -1.29
CA TYR A 97 0.41 -8.80 -2.30
C TYR A 97 1.69 -9.60 -2.01
N ARG A 98 1.94 -9.94 -0.73
CA ARG A 98 3.09 -10.74 -0.29
C ARG A 98 3.07 -12.13 -0.90
N GLY A 99 1.88 -12.66 -1.20
CA GLY A 99 1.71 -14.00 -1.77
C GLY A 99 2.48 -14.23 -3.07
N TRP A 100 2.86 -13.16 -3.75
CA TRP A 100 3.63 -13.26 -4.98
C TRP A 100 5.04 -13.81 -4.79
N PHE A 101 5.65 -13.49 -3.65
CA PHE A 101 7.03 -13.85 -3.33
C PHE A 101 7.16 -14.59 -2.01
N VAL A 102 6.06 -14.77 -1.27
CA VAL A 102 5.97 -15.53 -0.02
C VAL A 102 4.92 -16.65 -0.18
N GLY A 103 5.34 -17.89 0.04
CA GLY A 103 4.51 -19.08 -0.13
C GLY A 103 4.26 -19.47 -1.59
N GLY A 104 3.27 -20.35 -1.79
CA GLY A 104 3.03 -20.99 -3.09
C GLY A 104 4.13 -21.99 -3.45
N ASN A 105 4.06 -22.53 -4.68
CA ASN A 105 5.14 -23.39 -5.18
C ASN A 105 6.39 -22.55 -5.47
N GLN A 106 7.46 -22.80 -4.69
CA GLN A 106 8.78 -22.20 -4.85
C GLN A 106 9.87 -23.25 -5.06
N THR A 107 9.50 -24.44 -5.54
CA THR A 107 10.45 -25.51 -5.81
C THR A 107 11.12 -25.34 -7.18
N GLY A 108 12.35 -25.82 -7.31
CA GLY A 108 13.08 -25.83 -8.58
C GLY A 108 13.22 -24.44 -9.20
N ASP A 109 12.81 -24.31 -10.47
CA ASP A 109 12.91 -23.07 -11.23
C ASP A 109 11.83 -22.02 -10.87
N LEU A 110 10.93 -22.35 -9.95
CA LEU A 110 9.97 -21.42 -9.38
C LEU A 110 10.48 -20.77 -8.09
N ASP A 111 11.63 -21.17 -7.53
CA ASP A 111 12.28 -20.41 -6.44
C ASP A 111 12.53 -18.95 -6.86
N ASN A 112 12.48 -18.01 -5.93
CA ASN A 112 12.60 -16.59 -6.23
C ASN A 112 13.94 -16.21 -6.90
N ARG A 113 15.04 -16.87 -6.57
CA ARG A 113 16.34 -16.63 -7.20
C ARG A 113 16.49 -17.46 -8.47
N GLN A 114 16.10 -18.74 -8.42
CA GLN A 114 16.23 -19.62 -9.58
C GLN A 114 15.36 -19.17 -10.74
N PHE A 115 14.14 -18.69 -10.48
CA PHE A 115 13.28 -18.16 -11.54
C PHE A 115 13.96 -17.01 -12.30
N ILE A 116 14.62 -16.10 -11.58
CA ILE A 116 15.36 -15.01 -12.22
C ILE A 116 16.51 -15.55 -13.06
N ASN A 117 17.33 -16.45 -12.49
CA ASN A 117 18.48 -17.01 -13.18
C ASN A 117 18.10 -17.80 -14.43
N THR A 118 17.04 -18.62 -14.36
CA THR A 118 16.65 -19.53 -15.44
C THR A 118 15.80 -18.84 -16.51
N HIS A 119 14.88 -17.96 -16.10
CA HIS A 119 13.83 -17.45 -17.00
C HIS A 119 13.97 -15.98 -17.36
N VAL A 120 14.70 -15.18 -16.56
CA VAL A 120 14.73 -13.72 -16.70
C VAL A 120 16.08 -13.19 -17.16
N ALA A 121 17.17 -13.61 -16.51
CA ALA A 121 18.51 -13.14 -16.81
C ALA A 121 18.87 -13.42 -18.28
N GLY A 122 19.42 -12.41 -18.96
CA GLY A 122 19.82 -12.52 -20.37
C GLY A 122 18.68 -12.50 -21.39
N ARG A 123 17.40 -12.35 -20.99
CA ARG A 123 16.27 -12.17 -21.92
C ARG A 123 16.20 -10.74 -22.46
N GLY A 124 17.21 -10.36 -23.24
CA GLY A 124 17.36 -9.01 -23.78
C GLY A 124 17.62 -7.96 -22.70
N ALA A 125 17.56 -6.68 -23.10
CA ALA A 125 17.87 -5.56 -22.19
C ALA A 125 16.94 -5.51 -20.97
N LEU A 126 15.65 -5.82 -21.16
CA LEU A 126 14.67 -5.81 -20.08
C LEU A 126 14.93 -6.92 -19.06
N GLY A 127 15.19 -8.15 -19.51
CA GLY A 127 15.52 -9.27 -18.62
C GLY A 127 16.81 -9.02 -17.83
N SER A 128 17.85 -8.48 -18.50
CA SER A 128 19.10 -8.10 -17.83
C SER A 128 18.89 -7.02 -16.78
N PHE A 129 18.16 -5.95 -17.09
CA PHE A 129 17.85 -4.89 -16.13
C PHE A 129 17.06 -5.42 -14.94
N PHE A 130 16.07 -6.27 -15.18
CA PHE A 130 15.27 -6.88 -14.12
C PHE A 130 16.14 -7.74 -13.19
N ALA A 131 17.02 -8.58 -13.74
CA ALA A 131 17.88 -9.47 -12.96
C ALA A 131 18.90 -8.71 -12.09
N MET A 132 19.24 -7.46 -12.41
CA MET A 132 20.08 -6.61 -11.56
C MET A 132 19.35 -6.10 -10.32
N GLN A 133 18.02 -6.03 -10.35
CA GLN A 133 17.25 -5.52 -9.22
C GLN A 133 17.26 -6.52 -8.06
N LEU A 134 17.38 -6.00 -6.83
CA LEU A 134 17.36 -6.80 -5.59
C LEU A 134 18.35 -7.98 -5.59
N GLY A 135 19.47 -7.87 -6.31
CA GLY A 135 20.49 -8.92 -6.39
C GLY A 135 19.97 -10.21 -7.04
N GLY A 136 19.07 -10.12 -8.02
CA GLY A 136 18.54 -11.26 -8.76
C GLY A 136 17.54 -12.09 -7.98
N VAL A 137 16.83 -11.49 -7.02
CA VAL A 137 15.79 -12.16 -6.23
C VAL A 137 14.43 -11.60 -6.61
N LEU A 138 13.54 -12.48 -7.04
CA LEU A 138 12.15 -12.13 -7.34
C LEU A 138 11.43 -11.59 -6.10
N LYS A 139 10.81 -10.43 -6.26
CA LYS A 139 9.90 -9.84 -5.28
C LYS A 139 8.58 -9.44 -5.92
N MET A 140 8.60 -8.51 -6.89
CA MET A 140 7.40 -8.12 -7.67
C MET A 140 6.17 -7.80 -6.78
N GLY A 141 6.39 -7.09 -5.67
CA GLY A 141 5.36 -6.89 -4.64
C GLY A 141 4.14 -6.12 -5.14
N ASP A 142 4.28 -5.27 -6.15
CA ASP A 142 3.17 -4.47 -6.67
C ASP A 142 2.45 -5.12 -7.85
N SER A 143 3.06 -6.15 -8.45
CA SER A 143 2.56 -6.85 -9.63
C SER A 143 1.18 -7.49 -9.48
N PRO A 144 0.73 -7.94 -8.28
CA PRO A 144 -0.64 -8.40 -8.09
C PRO A 144 -1.69 -7.36 -8.53
N SER A 145 -1.42 -6.05 -8.41
CA SER A 145 -2.36 -5.01 -8.88
C SER A 145 -2.57 -5.01 -10.40
N VAL A 146 -1.55 -5.42 -11.17
CA VAL A 146 -1.66 -5.64 -12.63
C VAL A 146 -2.30 -6.99 -12.90
N GLY A 147 -1.89 -8.03 -12.16
CA GLY A 147 -2.48 -9.37 -12.25
C GLY A 147 -4.00 -9.35 -12.06
N PHE A 148 -4.50 -8.50 -11.16
CA PHE A 148 -5.92 -8.24 -10.93
C PHE A 148 -6.68 -7.89 -12.21
N LEU A 149 -6.06 -7.12 -13.12
CA LEU A 149 -6.66 -6.70 -14.39
C LEU A 149 -6.48 -7.73 -15.51
N LEU A 150 -5.44 -8.57 -15.44
CA LEU A 150 -5.11 -9.52 -16.50
C LEU A 150 -5.91 -10.83 -16.41
N ARG A 151 -6.17 -11.30 -15.19
CA ARG A 151 -6.83 -12.60 -14.93
C ARG A 151 -7.70 -12.52 -13.68
N GLY A 152 -9.02 -12.53 -13.91
CA GLY A 152 -10.05 -12.45 -12.88
C GLY A 152 -11.22 -11.58 -13.33
N ASN A 153 -12.07 -11.19 -12.38
CA ASN A 153 -13.12 -10.20 -12.60
C ASN A 153 -12.80 -8.93 -11.80
N PRO A 154 -12.21 -7.89 -12.43
CA PRO A 154 -11.76 -6.71 -11.70
C PRO A 154 -12.90 -5.83 -11.16
N GLU A 155 -14.15 -6.03 -11.62
CA GLU A 155 -15.32 -5.31 -11.08
C GLU A 155 -15.83 -5.88 -9.75
N ASP A 156 -15.46 -7.12 -9.39
CA ASP A 156 -15.85 -7.76 -8.13
C ASP A 156 -14.62 -8.29 -7.37
N PRO A 157 -14.07 -7.51 -6.42
CA PRO A 157 -12.90 -7.90 -5.63
C PRO A 157 -13.13 -9.12 -4.73
N SER A 158 -14.38 -9.57 -4.56
CA SER A 158 -14.68 -10.81 -3.81
C SER A 158 -14.42 -12.08 -4.63
N GLN A 159 -14.23 -11.96 -5.95
CA GLN A 159 -13.87 -13.08 -6.81
C GLN A 159 -12.36 -13.32 -6.79
N PRO A 160 -11.91 -14.59 -6.88
CA PRO A 160 -10.50 -14.89 -6.99
C PRO A 160 -9.94 -14.48 -8.36
N GLY A 161 -8.71 -13.98 -8.35
CA GLY A 161 -7.91 -13.72 -9.54
C GLY A 161 -6.43 -13.65 -9.20
N TRP A 162 -5.59 -13.40 -10.19
CA TRP A 162 -4.13 -13.29 -9.98
C TRP A 162 -3.75 -12.13 -9.05
N GLY A 163 -4.60 -11.11 -8.93
CA GLY A 163 -4.43 -10.02 -7.96
C GLY A 163 -4.91 -10.33 -6.54
N GLY A 164 -5.55 -11.48 -6.32
CA GLY A 164 -6.11 -11.87 -5.03
C GLY A 164 -7.63 -11.82 -4.96
N LYS A 165 -8.13 -12.02 -3.75
CA LYS A 165 -9.54 -11.96 -3.36
C LYS A 165 -9.62 -11.16 -2.07
N PHE A 166 -10.63 -10.31 -1.97
CA PHE A 166 -10.75 -9.30 -0.92
C PHE A 166 -12.13 -9.37 -0.26
N GLN A 167 -12.20 -8.89 0.98
CA GLN A 167 -13.43 -8.70 1.72
C GLN A 167 -13.71 -7.21 1.92
N ARG A 168 -14.96 -6.86 2.24
CA ARG A 168 -15.29 -5.47 2.60
C ARG A 168 -14.55 -5.07 3.88
N VAL A 169 -14.19 -3.79 3.96
CA VAL A 169 -13.64 -3.21 5.19
C VAL A 169 -14.70 -3.17 6.30
N TRP A 170 -14.28 -3.12 7.55
CA TRP A 170 -15.13 -2.95 8.74
C TRP A 170 -14.83 -1.62 9.43
N ASP A 171 -15.74 -1.17 10.31
CA ASP A 171 -15.60 0.06 11.09
C ASP A 171 -14.63 -0.11 12.27
N GLY A 172 -14.19 1.02 12.86
CA GLY A 172 -13.34 1.01 14.06
C GLY A 172 -11.86 0.69 13.82
N ARG A 173 -11.37 0.92 12.59
CA ARG A 173 -9.95 0.74 12.20
C ARG A 173 -9.06 1.95 12.52
N LYS A 174 -9.62 3.00 13.12
CA LYS A 174 -8.90 4.18 13.60
C LYS A 174 -8.99 4.25 15.12
N THR A 175 -7.84 4.33 15.78
CA THR A 175 -7.74 4.53 17.23
C THR A 175 -7.14 5.89 17.50
N VAL A 176 -7.76 6.68 18.39
CA VAL A 176 -7.29 8.02 18.77
C VAL A 176 -6.86 8.02 20.23
N PHE A 177 -5.65 8.47 20.51
CA PHE A 177 -5.13 8.63 21.86
C PHE A 177 -4.93 10.11 22.22
N HIS A 178 -5.34 10.48 23.43
CA HIS A 178 -5.16 11.83 23.99
C HIS A 178 -4.08 11.88 25.08
N ARG A 179 -3.25 10.83 25.15
CA ARG A 179 -2.14 10.67 26.09
C ARG A 179 -1.02 9.86 25.44
N LEU A 180 0.15 9.88 26.06
CA LEU A 180 1.18 8.88 25.78
C LEU A 180 0.67 7.48 26.14
N THR A 181 1.19 6.50 25.43
CA THR A 181 0.71 5.11 25.46
C THR A 181 1.80 4.16 25.93
N SER A 182 1.38 2.97 26.31
CA SER A 182 2.23 1.83 26.65
C SER A 182 1.87 0.61 25.82
N GLU A 183 2.64 -0.47 25.92
CA GLU A 183 2.36 -1.76 25.27
C GLU A 183 0.97 -2.35 25.64
N ARG A 184 0.35 -1.88 26.72
CA ARG A 184 -1.02 -2.26 27.10
C ARG A 184 -2.09 -1.66 26.19
N ASP A 185 -1.77 -0.57 25.51
CA ASP A 185 -2.67 0.07 24.55
C ASP A 185 -2.64 -0.71 23.24
N GLN A 186 -3.79 -1.27 22.82
CA GLN A 186 -3.90 -2.08 21.61
C GLN A 186 -4.49 -1.28 20.44
N VAL A 187 -3.96 -1.53 19.25
CA VAL A 187 -4.41 -0.95 17.98
C VAL A 187 -4.47 -2.03 16.90
N GLU A 188 -5.21 -1.77 15.83
CA GLU A 188 -5.29 -2.70 14.70
C GLU A 188 -4.07 -2.55 13.77
N VAL A 189 -3.44 -3.68 13.38
CA VAL A 189 -2.45 -3.70 12.30
C VAL A 189 -3.06 -3.18 11.00
N PHE A 190 -2.33 -2.33 10.29
CA PHE A 190 -2.76 -1.56 9.12
C PHE A 190 -3.92 -0.56 9.38
N GLY A 191 -4.40 -0.42 10.61
CA GLY A 191 -5.29 0.67 11.00
C GLY A 191 -4.58 2.02 11.05
N ILE A 192 -5.32 3.08 11.41
CA ILE A 192 -4.74 4.41 11.71
C ILE A 192 -4.67 4.57 13.23
N VAL A 193 -3.47 4.86 13.73
CA VAL A 193 -3.24 5.32 15.10
C VAL A 193 -3.04 6.81 15.03
N GLU A 194 -3.97 7.59 15.59
CA GLU A 194 -3.84 9.03 15.73
C GLU A 194 -3.55 9.38 17.19
N PHE A 195 -2.57 10.24 17.38
CA PHE A 195 -2.36 10.90 18.66
C PHE A 195 -2.85 12.33 18.52
N ALA A 196 -3.59 12.80 19.52
CA ALA A 196 -4.00 14.18 19.68
C ALA A 196 -3.69 14.58 21.13
N LEU A 197 -2.39 14.78 21.39
CA LEU A 197 -1.86 15.06 22.72
C LEU A 197 -2.16 16.51 23.11
N PRO A 198 -2.81 16.80 24.25
CA PRO A 198 -2.92 18.16 24.74
C PRO A 198 -1.54 18.81 24.85
N LEU A 199 -1.43 20.09 24.47
CA LEU A 199 -0.16 20.80 24.62
C LEU A 199 0.25 20.90 26.10
N PRO A 200 1.49 20.54 26.46
CA PRO A 200 2.01 20.80 27.80
C PRO A 200 1.97 22.30 28.13
N PRO A 201 1.81 22.68 29.41
CA PRO A 201 1.90 24.08 29.83
C PRO A 201 3.16 24.76 29.29
N GLY A 202 2.98 25.92 28.64
CA GLY A 202 4.07 26.71 28.04
C GLY A 202 4.40 26.36 26.59
N MET A 203 3.91 25.24 26.05
CA MET A 203 4.09 24.93 24.63
C MET A 203 3.15 25.79 23.78
N THR A 204 3.72 26.52 22.82
CA THR A 204 2.99 27.35 21.84
C THR A 204 3.12 26.80 20.42
N ARG A 205 2.36 27.34 19.45
CA ARG A 205 2.43 26.99 18.02
C ARG A 205 3.82 27.16 17.37
N LYS A 206 4.74 27.88 18.01
CA LYS A 206 6.12 28.06 17.52
C LYS A 206 7.00 26.82 17.75
N HIS A 207 6.55 25.89 18.58
CA HIS A 207 7.29 24.66 18.85
C HIS A 207 6.94 23.58 17.83
N TRP A 208 7.95 22.88 17.36
CA TRP A 208 7.82 21.74 16.46
C TRP A 208 7.96 20.44 17.25
N ALA A 209 7.37 19.38 16.72
CA ALA A 209 7.69 18.03 17.16
C ALA A 209 7.61 17.07 15.98
N ARG A 210 8.42 16.01 16.05
CA ARG A 210 8.34 14.84 15.18
C ARG A 210 8.44 13.59 16.03
N VAL A 211 7.88 12.50 15.55
CA VAL A 211 7.83 11.23 16.26
C VAL A 211 8.65 10.21 15.48
N LEU A 212 9.54 9.51 16.16
CA LEU A 212 10.36 8.47 15.56
C LEU A 212 9.87 7.11 16.05
N PHE A 213 9.12 6.41 15.20
CA PHE A 213 8.66 5.06 15.48
C PHE A 213 9.78 4.04 15.24
N ASP A 214 9.96 3.11 16.17
CA ASP A 214 11.00 2.07 16.16
C ASP A 214 12.39 2.61 15.82
N HIS A 215 12.71 3.82 16.29
CA HIS A 215 13.98 4.52 16.01
C HIS A 215 14.31 4.70 14.51
N ARG A 216 13.32 4.58 13.61
CA ARG A 216 13.57 4.51 12.16
C ARG A 216 12.56 5.24 11.30
N VAL A 217 11.29 5.31 11.71
CA VAL A 217 10.20 5.85 10.88
C VAL A 217 9.81 7.23 11.40
N PRO A 218 10.23 8.32 10.74
CA PRO A 218 9.87 9.67 11.15
C PRO A 218 8.44 10.01 10.69
N VAL A 219 7.71 10.65 11.59
CA VAL A 219 6.37 11.21 11.38
C VAL A 219 6.37 12.64 11.91
N GLU A 220 5.97 13.60 11.08
CA GLU A 220 5.83 14.99 11.51
C GLU A 220 4.55 15.16 12.35
N ALA A 221 4.63 16.00 13.38
CA ALA A 221 3.47 16.30 14.21
C ALA A 221 2.96 17.73 13.97
N LEU A 222 1.65 17.85 13.76
CA LEU A 222 0.95 19.13 13.66
C LEU A 222 0.70 19.72 15.04
N ASN A 223 1.22 20.90 15.30
CA ASN A 223 0.87 21.69 16.47
C ASN A 223 -0.23 22.70 16.10
N ASP A 224 -1.47 22.39 16.46
CA ASP A 224 -2.63 23.26 16.17
C ASP A 224 -2.85 24.36 17.25
N GLY A 225 -1.97 24.45 18.25
CA GLY A 225 -2.07 25.37 19.39
C GLY A 225 -2.95 24.87 20.53
N ARG A 226 -3.58 23.70 20.39
CA ARG A 226 -4.33 23.01 21.46
C ARG A 226 -3.87 21.57 21.62
N PHE A 227 -3.58 20.92 20.50
CA PHE A 227 -3.08 19.56 20.42
C PHE A 227 -1.84 19.48 19.54
N LEU A 228 -0.98 18.52 19.90
CA LEU A 228 0.01 17.96 19.02
C LEU A 228 -0.56 16.70 18.38
N ARG A 229 -0.70 16.72 17.05
CA ARG A 229 -1.34 15.65 16.28
C ARG A 229 -0.37 14.94 15.34
N PHE A 230 -0.37 13.62 15.36
CA PHE A 230 0.40 12.81 14.41
C PHE A 230 -0.29 11.48 14.19
N ARG A 231 -0.05 10.88 13.02
CA ARG A 231 -0.67 9.62 12.61
C ARG A 231 0.37 8.59 12.21
N PHE A 232 0.05 7.34 12.48
CA PHE A 232 0.87 6.22 12.11
C PHE A 232 0.01 5.02 11.74
N SER A 233 0.45 4.21 10.77
CA SER A 233 -0.19 2.94 10.46
C SER A 233 0.78 1.79 10.71
N PRO A 234 0.55 0.95 11.74
CA PRO A 234 1.46 -0.14 12.08
C PRO A 234 1.33 -1.27 11.08
N ARG A 235 2.39 -1.51 10.30
CA ARG A 235 2.37 -2.54 9.24
C ARG A 235 2.58 -3.98 9.74
N ASP A 236 3.06 -4.14 10.97
CA ASP A 236 3.46 -5.42 11.56
C ASP A 236 2.73 -5.62 12.91
N PRO A 237 2.22 -6.82 13.23
CA PRO A 237 1.49 -7.11 14.46
C PRO A 237 2.47 -7.34 15.63
N LYS A 238 2.97 -6.26 16.20
CA LYS A 238 3.97 -6.26 17.28
C LYS A 238 3.83 -5.04 18.18
N VAL A 239 4.66 -4.97 19.21
CA VAL A 239 4.88 -3.72 19.94
C VAL A 239 5.65 -2.75 19.05
N TRP A 240 5.09 -1.55 18.88
CA TRP A 240 5.75 -0.41 18.24
C TRP A 240 6.16 0.57 19.32
N THR A 241 7.43 0.97 19.34
CA THR A 241 7.91 2.02 20.25
C THR A 241 7.97 3.35 19.51
N TYR A 242 7.90 4.44 20.25
CA TYR A 242 8.15 5.76 19.69
C TYR A 242 8.84 6.67 20.69
N GLU A 243 9.57 7.63 20.13
CA GLU A 243 10.17 8.74 20.84
C GLU A 243 9.78 10.05 20.16
N ILE A 244 9.36 11.03 20.95
CA ILE A 244 9.02 12.37 20.48
C ILE A 244 10.27 13.23 20.54
N GLN A 245 10.61 13.86 19.42
CA GLN A 245 11.67 14.84 19.31
C GLN A 245 11.04 16.21 19.11
N SER A 246 11.48 17.22 19.86
CA SER A 246 10.89 18.55 19.86
C SER A 246 11.91 19.60 20.29
N ASN A 247 11.70 20.87 19.88
CA ASN A 247 12.42 22.00 20.49
C ASN A 247 11.84 22.43 21.84
N PHE A 248 10.72 21.84 22.29
CA PHE A 248 10.18 22.07 23.63
C PHE A 248 10.74 21.03 24.62
N THR A 249 11.55 21.48 25.58
CA THR A 249 12.28 20.61 26.52
C THR A 249 11.36 19.68 27.32
N GLY A 250 10.15 20.12 27.69
CA GLY A 250 9.20 19.29 28.45
C GLY A 250 8.56 18.15 27.66
N LEU A 251 8.79 18.08 26.35
CA LEU A 251 8.27 17.04 25.46
C LEU A 251 9.39 16.26 24.76
N ASN A 252 10.54 16.87 24.54
CA ASN A 252 11.66 16.24 23.85
C ASN A 252 12.19 15.03 24.62
N GLY A 253 12.30 13.89 23.94
CA GLY A 253 12.70 12.61 24.52
C GLY A 253 11.58 11.85 25.22
N ALA A 254 10.33 12.34 25.17
CA ALA A 254 9.17 11.59 25.66
C ALA A 254 9.00 10.29 24.87
N LYS A 255 8.77 9.19 25.57
CA LYS A 255 8.68 7.85 24.98
C LYS A 255 7.32 7.22 25.25
N GLY A 256 6.93 6.34 24.36
CA GLY A 256 5.77 5.48 24.55
C GLY A 256 5.82 4.27 23.64
N SER A 257 4.79 3.45 23.74
CA SER A 257 4.61 2.29 22.88
C SER A 257 3.13 1.95 22.72
N PHE A 258 2.81 1.06 21.81
CA PHE A 258 1.50 0.40 21.73
C PHE A 258 1.66 -0.96 21.06
N THR A 259 0.70 -1.86 21.25
CA THR A 259 0.71 -3.19 20.62
C THR A 259 -0.25 -3.21 19.44
N ALA A 260 0.29 -3.43 18.23
CA ALA A 260 -0.50 -3.68 17.04
C ALA A 260 -0.92 -5.15 16.98
N VAL A 261 -2.21 -5.42 16.84
CA VAL A 261 -2.79 -6.76 16.80
C VAL A 261 -3.65 -6.94 15.56
N PHE A 262 -3.86 -8.20 15.15
CA PHE A 262 -4.89 -8.50 14.15
C PHE A 262 -6.28 -8.17 14.70
N PRO A 263 -7.23 -7.74 13.84
CA PRO A 263 -8.61 -7.58 14.24
C PRO A 263 -9.23 -8.92 14.68
N PRO A 264 -10.15 -8.94 15.66
CA PRO A 264 -11.01 -10.09 15.92
C PRO A 264 -11.83 -10.44 14.67
N LEU A 265 -11.94 -11.73 14.32
CA LEU A 265 -12.62 -12.17 13.10
C LEU A 265 -14.11 -11.79 13.07
N GLU A 266 -14.76 -11.75 14.24
CA GLU A 266 -16.17 -11.37 14.37
C GLU A 266 -16.39 -9.91 13.93
N ARG A 267 -15.38 -9.05 14.10
CA ARG A 267 -15.43 -7.66 13.64
C ARG A 267 -15.26 -7.58 12.12
N THR A 268 -14.39 -8.40 11.54
CA THR A 268 -14.09 -8.35 10.10
C THR A 268 -15.23 -8.91 9.24
N GLN A 269 -16.14 -9.68 9.83
CA GLN A 269 -17.37 -10.18 9.22
C GLN A 269 -18.50 -9.14 9.14
N ARG A 270 -18.31 -7.92 9.67
CA ARG A 270 -19.29 -6.84 9.65
C ARG A 270 -18.85 -5.73 8.70
N PRO A 271 -19.26 -5.75 7.42
CA PRO A 271 -18.94 -4.70 6.47
C PRO A 271 -19.33 -3.31 6.98
N SER A 272 -18.45 -2.34 6.75
CA SER A 272 -18.71 -0.93 7.04
C SER A 272 -19.89 -0.41 6.22
N GLY A 273 -20.86 0.20 6.89
CA GLY A 273 -21.91 0.97 6.23
C GLY A 273 -21.42 2.34 5.72
N VAL A 274 -20.34 2.86 6.30
CA VAL A 274 -19.75 4.16 5.94
C VAL A 274 -18.92 4.02 4.65
N HIS A 275 -18.17 2.93 4.52
CA HIS A 275 -17.25 2.66 3.41
C HIS A 275 -17.72 1.46 2.55
N PRO A 276 -18.91 1.53 1.93
CA PRO A 276 -19.54 0.38 1.29
C PRO A 276 -18.79 -0.11 0.04
N ASN A 277 -17.88 0.71 -0.52
CA ASN A 277 -17.10 0.40 -1.71
C ASN A 277 -15.62 0.08 -1.44
N TRP A 278 -15.26 -0.07 -0.18
CA TRP A 278 -13.87 -0.26 0.25
C TRP A 278 -13.61 -1.71 0.63
N TRP A 279 -12.48 -2.23 0.16
CA TRP A 279 -12.09 -3.63 0.29
C TRP A 279 -10.70 -3.74 0.92
N THR A 280 -10.45 -4.84 1.61
CA THR A 280 -9.13 -5.13 2.18
C THR A 280 -8.88 -6.64 2.22
N ASP A 281 -7.68 -7.02 2.66
CA ASP A 281 -7.23 -8.42 2.70
C ASP A 281 -8.19 -9.30 3.50
N ASP A 282 -8.36 -10.54 3.05
CA ASP A 282 -9.06 -11.58 3.80
C ASP A 282 -8.32 -11.90 5.10
N GLN A 283 -8.99 -11.69 6.24
CA GLN A 283 -8.38 -11.82 7.57
C GLN A 283 -8.40 -13.26 8.11
N THR A 284 -9.03 -14.21 7.42
CA THR A 284 -9.12 -15.60 7.85
C THR A 284 -7.73 -16.25 7.94
N PRO A 285 -7.48 -17.12 8.95
CA PRO A 285 -6.22 -17.88 9.04
C PRO A 285 -5.93 -18.73 7.81
N GLU A 286 -6.97 -19.27 7.15
CA GLU A 286 -6.85 -20.16 5.98
C GLU A 286 -6.32 -19.41 4.75
N ALA A 287 -6.62 -18.11 4.66
CA ALA A 287 -6.13 -17.22 3.60
C ALA A 287 -4.71 -16.70 3.87
N ALA A 288 -4.14 -16.94 5.05
CA ALA A 288 -2.87 -16.37 5.45
C ALA A 288 -1.66 -17.24 5.04
N GLU A 289 -0.56 -16.58 4.69
CA GLU A 289 0.76 -17.20 4.62
C GLU A 289 1.62 -16.62 5.75
N SER A 290 1.90 -17.44 6.78
CA SER A 290 2.46 -16.95 8.05
C SER A 290 1.63 -15.77 8.60
N ILE A 291 2.25 -14.61 8.86
CA ILE A 291 1.58 -13.40 9.33
C ILE A 291 0.88 -12.59 8.21
N HIS A 292 1.02 -12.98 6.94
CA HIS A 292 0.49 -12.21 5.81
C HIS A 292 -0.92 -12.65 5.47
N ARG A 293 -1.91 -11.88 5.96
CA ARG A 293 -3.33 -12.11 5.70
C ARG A 293 -3.65 -11.98 4.21
N GLY A 294 -4.55 -12.83 3.73
CA GLY A 294 -4.95 -12.91 2.31
C GLY A 294 -3.87 -13.36 1.32
N ALA A 295 -2.61 -13.54 1.73
CA ALA A 295 -1.51 -13.89 0.82
C ALA A 295 -1.74 -15.18 0.01
N ARG A 296 -2.50 -16.15 0.55
CA ARG A 296 -2.83 -17.39 -0.18
C ARG A 296 -3.79 -17.19 -1.35
N HIS A 297 -4.55 -16.10 -1.37
CA HIS A 297 -5.37 -15.74 -2.53
C HIS A 297 -4.53 -15.35 -3.74
N VAL A 298 -3.27 -15.00 -3.54
CA VAL A 298 -2.31 -14.66 -4.59
C VAL A 298 -1.33 -15.82 -4.83
N ASN A 299 -0.75 -16.39 -3.78
CA ASN A 299 0.34 -17.37 -3.94
C ASN A 299 -0.09 -18.68 -4.63
N ARG A 300 -1.39 -19.01 -4.59
CA ARG A 300 -1.96 -20.14 -5.32
C ARG A 300 -1.87 -20.02 -6.84
N TRP A 301 -1.71 -18.80 -7.36
CA TRP A 301 -1.60 -18.50 -8.79
C TRP A 301 -0.16 -18.28 -9.24
N ARG A 302 0.80 -18.38 -8.31
CA ARG A 302 2.19 -17.99 -8.54
C ARG A 302 2.82 -18.77 -9.70
N GLU A 303 2.59 -20.08 -9.77
CA GLU A 303 3.13 -20.90 -10.85
C GLU A 303 2.58 -20.45 -12.22
N GLU A 304 1.26 -20.36 -12.36
CA GLU A 304 0.62 -19.94 -13.61
C GLU A 304 1.14 -18.56 -14.07
N PHE A 305 1.20 -17.60 -13.15
CA PHE A 305 1.71 -16.26 -13.45
C PHE A 305 3.17 -16.29 -13.90
N LEU A 306 4.04 -16.99 -13.17
CA LEU A 306 5.47 -17.00 -13.49
C LEU A 306 5.76 -17.70 -14.81
N ARG A 307 5.00 -18.73 -15.16
CA ARG A 307 5.08 -19.36 -16.48
C ARG A 307 4.64 -18.40 -17.59
N ASP A 308 3.53 -17.69 -17.42
CA ASP A 308 3.08 -16.65 -18.37
C ASP A 308 4.10 -15.50 -18.49
N PHE A 309 4.66 -15.04 -17.36
CA PHE A 309 5.68 -14.00 -17.33
C PHE A 309 6.95 -14.43 -18.09
N ALA A 310 7.46 -15.63 -17.81
CA ALA A 310 8.62 -16.18 -18.50
C ALA A 310 8.39 -16.28 -20.01
N GLU A 311 7.20 -16.74 -20.44
CA GLU A 311 6.84 -16.83 -21.85
C GLU A 311 6.81 -15.46 -22.53
N ARG A 312 6.19 -14.46 -21.89
CA ARG A 312 6.16 -13.08 -22.43
C ARG A 312 7.55 -12.48 -22.54
N LEU A 313 8.43 -12.77 -21.59
CA LEU A 313 9.77 -12.21 -21.57
C LEU A 313 10.65 -12.74 -22.70
N LYS A 314 10.35 -13.93 -23.26
CA LYS A 314 11.02 -14.43 -24.48
C LYS A 314 10.92 -13.47 -25.65
N ARG A 315 9.85 -12.65 -25.73
CA ARG A 315 9.65 -11.62 -26.77
C ARG A 315 10.66 -10.47 -26.68
N CYS A 316 11.39 -10.35 -25.57
CA CYS A 316 12.45 -9.35 -25.39
C CYS A 316 13.78 -9.79 -25.99
N LEU A 317 13.91 -11.05 -26.41
CA LEU A 317 15.08 -11.51 -27.16
C LEU A 317 15.09 -10.87 -28.55
N ARG A 318 16.29 -10.61 -29.07
CA ARG A 318 16.42 -10.21 -30.47
C ARG A 318 15.89 -11.33 -31.36
N PRO A 319 15.19 -11.02 -32.46
CA PRO A 319 14.85 -12.01 -33.46
C PRO A 319 16.12 -12.73 -33.89
N THR A 320 16.11 -14.06 -33.87
CA THR A 320 17.18 -14.84 -34.50
C THR A 320 17.14 -14.52 -35.98
N SER A 321 18.24 -13.96 -36.52
CA SER A 321 18.40 -13.84 -37.97
C SER A 321 18.32 -15.25 -38.54
N SER A 322 17.25 -15.56 -39.27
CA SER A 322 17.20 -16.76 -40.08
C SER A 322 18.38 -16.68 -41.03
N ALA A 323 19.36 -17.57 -40.86
CA ALA A 323 20.39 -17.76 -41.85
C ALA A 323 19.68 -18.14 -43.15
N THR A 324 19.69 -17.23 -44.12
CA THR A 324 19.40 -17.54 -45.51
C THR A 324 20.46 -18.57 -45.91
N THR A 325 20.07 -19.84 -45.94
CA THR A 325 20.84 -20.88 -46.60
C THR A 325 20.73 -20.57 -48.09
N GLU A 326 21.64 -19.73 -48.60
CA GLU A 326 21.93 -19.72 -50.04
C GLU A 326 22.57 -21.07 -50.37
N ALA A 327 21.76 -21.94 -50.97
CA ALA A 327 22.26 -23.13 -51.64
C ALA A 327 22.96 -22.67 -52.93
N ASN A 328 24.27 -22.87 -52.99
CA ASN A 328 25.05 -22.88 -54.23
C ASN A 328 25.06 -24.28 -54.83
#